data_AF-A0A7I8VLL8-F1
#
_entry.id   AF-A0A7I8VLL8-F1
#
_cell.length_a   1.000
_cell.length_b   1.000
_cell.length_c   1.000
_cell.angle_alpha   90.00
_cell.angle_beta   90.00
_cell.angle_gamma   90.00
#
_symmetry.space_group_name_H-M   'P 1'
#
loop_
_entity.id
_entity.type
_entity.pdbx_description
1 polymer ?
#
loop_
_entity_poly.entity_id
_entity_poly.type
_entity_poly.pdbx_seq_one_letter_code
_entity_poly.pdbx_strand_id
1 'polypeptide(L)'
;MEKLYGVPFLFLQCPNLKLKKPTWLRRPSPMTVFGFVLFSYFLVTGGIIYDIIVEPPSIGSTTDEKGNSKPVAFMPYRVNGQYIMEGLASSFLFSLGGLGFIILDQTNKPLMPKLNRILLLSVAFVSILISFFTARVFMRMKLPMEPINENKTMKDVIKQEFIDYLKNTSIKGVSRIFKSETKLLKIIWIFAVLSFICVGLAYAVALTVEYFKYPTVTLMKEIDSKDVIFPSVTICNLQPYSENKLNHIRNVVKQPIPNMGQFFQILYQVLANTPAQLKSMLESLLSAKGYYMYLGQKLATSIGYDASDIILEFQLSKSSPLSKSVVGLNMVLHIPNYDTASYPYTPYVSTTLGKSGRIQIHEDESYSNVEAYGLSFLTGEETSIRVGTLIRTRLEPPYGKCNSKYPAKYNVSDYNKYPVKKTFPACVGACLQHEIFNKCNCTDPNFPVPKISLIDQKYCQTLPNDISQVGKFINESICRNTVYFKTVNDCVSSICDQTCSFQSYNLQVSTSKWPNDKLDAYEKYLHKTNFKSFYQLYENAINIKRKNATEANSLIQFDNLLGNNIARLKIRSERDSGVMHVEDVPKFIFTDIFSQIGGVLNLWAGITALCVTEILELLFNLITVCKQR
;
A
#
# COMPACT_ATOMS: atom_id res chain seq x y z
N MET A 1 43.91 -12.46 -7.69
CA MET A 1 43.90 -13.15 -6.39
C MET A 1 43.55 -14.64 -6.52
N GLU A 2 42.56 -15.04 -7.31
CA GLU A 2 42.24 -16.47 -7.54
C GLU A 2 43.41 -17.32 -8.04
N LYS A 3 44.27 -16.78 -8.93
CA LYS A 3 45.48 -17.49 -9.41
C LYS A 3 46.52 -17.76 -8.31
N LEU A 4 46.59 -16.94 -7.26
CA LEU A 4 47.55 -17.11 -6.16
C LEU A 4 47.08 -18.20 -5.18
N TYR A 5 45.76 -18.30 -4.96
CA TYR A 5 45.14 -19.35 -4.15
C TYR A 5 45.20 -20.73 -4.81
N GLY A 6 45.39 -20.81 -6.12
CA GLY A 6 45.48 -22.08 -6.86
C GLY A 6 46.86 -22.76 -6.81
N VAL A 7 47.92 -22.05 -6.40
CA VAL A 7 49.30 -22.56 -6.44
C VAL A 7 49.53 -23.81 -5.56
N PRO A 8 48.97 -23.92 -4.33
CA PRO A 8 49.08 -25.14 -3.52
C PRO A 8 48.36 -26.33 -4.15
N PHE A 9 47.28 -26.08 -4.90
CA PHE A 9 46.44 -27.10 -5.54
C PHE A 9 46.99 -27.60 -6.88
N LEU A 10 48.04 -26.97 -7.41
CA LEU A 10 48.82 -27.50 -8.54
C LEU A 10 49.63 -28.75 -8.15
N PHE A 11 50.09 -28.85 -6.90
CA PHE A 11 50.79 -30.03 -6.36
C PHE A 11 49.84 -30.98 -5.62
N LEU A 12 48.77 -30.47 -5.01
CA LEU A 12 47.70 -31.28 -4.41
C LEU A 12 46.64 -31.66 -5.45
N GLN A 13 47.07 -32.27 -6.56
CA GLN A 13 46.12 -32.94 -7.46
C GLN A 13 45.71 -34.25 -6.79
N CYS A 14 44.53 -34.25 -6.17
CA CYS A 14 43.99 -35.45 -5.52
C CYS A 14 43.94 -36.57 -6.57
N PRO A 15 44.66 -37.69 -6.39
CA PRO A 15 44.64 -38.77 -7.35
C PRO A 15 43.20 -39.26 -7.49
N ASN A 16 42.78 -39.52 -8.73
CA ASN A 16 41.40 -39.90 -9.07
C ASN A 16 41.13 -41.36 -8.62
N LEU A 17 41.16 -41.57 -7.31
CA LEU A 17 40.98 -42.84 -6.63
C LEU A 17 39.49 -43.17 -6.60
N LYS A 18 39.05 -44.03 -7.53
CA LYS A 18 37.73 -44.68 -7.47
C LYS A 18 37.73 -45.73 -6.34
N LEU A 19 37.83 -45.29 -5.10
CA LEU A 19 37.65 -46.14 -3.93
C LEU A 19 36.17 -46.53 -3.85
N LYS A 20 35.84 -47.75 -4.30
CA LYS A 20 34.53 -48.36 -3.99
C LYS A 20 34.47 -48.52 -2.48
N LYS A 21 33.54 -47.82 -1.82
CA LYS A 21 33.34 -47.97 -0.38
C LYS A 21 33.07 -49.46 -0.06
N PRO A 22 33.67 -50.05 0.98
CA PRO A 22 33.24 -51.35 1.45
C PRO A 22 31.77 -51.25 1.90
N THR A 23 30.93 -52.17 1.42
CA THR A 23 29.49 -52.22 1.74
C THR A 23 29.20 -52.44 3.22
N TRP A 24 30.19 -52.92 3.99
CA TRP A 24 30.10 -53.14 5.44
C TRP A 24 30.21 -51.85 6.27
N LEU A 25 30.82 -50.78 5.73
CA LEU A 25 31.04 -49.54 6.49
C LEU A 25 29.89 -48.55 6.28
N ARG A 26 28.87 -48.64 7.15
CA ARG A 26 27.78 -47.68 7.19
C ARG A 26 28.26 -46.41 7.89
N ARG A 27 28.27 -45.27 7.19
CA ARG A 27 28.67 -43.98 7.78
C ARG A 27 27.72 -43.62 8.91
N PRO A 28 28.21 -43.26 10.11
CA PRO A 28 27.35 -42.77 11.19
C PRO A 28 26.66 -41.49 10.73
N SER A 29 25.47 -41.23 11.29
CA SER A 29 24.77 -39.99 10.97
C SER A 29 25.60 -38.78 11.46
N PRO A 30 25.53 -37.62 10.79
CA PRO A 30 26.20 -36.41 11.26
C PRO A 30 25.87 -36.06 12.72
N MET A 31 24.64 -36.34 13.17
CA MET A 31 24.21 -36.09 14.54
C MET A 31 24.83 -37.08 15.54
N THR A 32 25.10 -38.33 15.12
CA THR A 32 25.83 -39.33 15.93
C THR A 32 27.28 -38.91 16.12
N VAL A 33 27.94 -38.43 15.05
CA VAL A 33 29.31 -37.92 15.12
C VAL A 33 29.37 -36.68 16.02
N PHE A 34 28.42 -35.74 15.84
CA PHE A 34 28.29 -34.55 16.68
C PHE A 34 28.12 -34.91 18.17
N GLY A 35 27.24 -35.86 18.49
CA GLY A 35 27.04 -36.33 19.86
C GLY A 35 28.31 -36.92 20.47
N PHE A 36 29.07 -37.70 19.70
CA PHE A 36 30.35 -38.25 20.14
C PHE A 36 31.39 -37.16 20.42
N VAL A 37 31.51 -36.17 19.53
CA VAL A 37 32.43 -35.03 19.70
C VAL A 37 32.04 -34.23 20.94
N LEU A 38 30.76 -33.89 21.10
CA LEU A 38 30.27 -33.13 22.26
C LEU A 38 30.49 -33.89 23.58
N PHE A 39 30.22 -35.19 23.60
CA PHE A 39 30.48 -36.03 24.78
C PHE A 39 31.96 -36.11 25.11
N SER A 40 32.83 -36.31 24.11
CA SER A 40 34.28 -36.32 24.32
C SER A 40 34.79 -34.98 24.85
N TYR A 41 34.25 -33.87 24.34
CA TYR A 41 34.56 -32.53 24.83
C TYR A 41 34.11 -32.34 26.29
N PHE A 42 32.93 -32.82 26.65
CA PHE A 42 32.44 -32.82 28.04
C PHE A 42 33.37 -33.60 28.98
N LEU A 43 33.82 -34.79 28.60
CA LEU A 43 34.72 -35.60 29.43
C LEU A 43 36.09 -34.94 29.61
N VAL A 44 36.65 -34.37 28.53
CA VAL A 44 37.96 -33.70 28.57
C VAL A 44 37.89 -32.42 29.40
N THR A 45 36.89 -31.57 29.17
CA THR A 45 36.71 -30.34 29.97
C THR A 45 36.29 -30.61 31.41
N GLY A 46 35.70 -31.77 31.68
CA GLY A 46 35.40 -32.25 33.03
C GLY A 46 36.66 -32.59 33.83
N GLY A 47 37.81 -32.67 33.18
CA GLY A 47 39.06 -33.04 33.82
C GLY A 47 39.14 -34.53 34.13
N ILE A 48 38.40 -35.41 33.44
CA ILE A 48 38.44 -36.85 33.73
C ILE A 48 39.85 -37.43 33.56
N ILE A 49 40.64 -36.90 32.63
CA ILE A 49 42.06 -37.27 32.50
C ILE A 49 42.84 -36.88 33.76
N TYR A 50 42.56 -35.70 34.33
CA TYR A 50 43.14 -35.27 35.60
C TYR A 50 42.65 -36.14 36.76
N ASP A 51 41.36 -36.47 36.80
CA ASP A 51 40.77 -37.32 37.84
C ASP A 51 41.37 -38.73 37.84
N ILE A 52 41.66 -39.29 36.65
CA ILE A 52 42.32 -40.59 36.49
C ILE A 52 43.79 -40.54 36.95
N ILE A 53 44.50 -39.44 36.68
CA ILE A 53 45.95 -39.34 36.99
C ILE A 53 46.18 -38.99 38.47
N VAL A 54 45.37 -38.09 39.02
CA VAL A 54 45.61 -37.46 40.33
C VAL A 54 44.71 -38.05 41.42
N GLU A 55 43.65 -38.78 41.04
CA GLU A 55 42.69 -39.41 41.96
C GLU A 55 42.19 -38.47 43.08
N PRO A 56 41.70 -37.25 42.76
CA PRO A 56 41.23 -36.31 43.77
C PRO A 56 39.94 -36.79 44.46
N PRO A 57 39.67 -36.39 45.70
CA PRO A 57 38.41 -36.71 46.37
C PRO A 57 37.21 -36.05 45.66
N SER A 58 36.02 -36.62 45.83
CA SER A 58 34.80 -36.16 45.16
C SER A 58 34.34 -34.77 45.63
N ILE A 59 34.47 -34.50 46.94
CA ILE A 59 34.12 -33.25 47.61
C ILE A 59 35.08 -33.02 48.78
N GLY A 60 35.43 -31.77 49.06
CA GLY A 60 36.21 -31.41 50.24
C GLY A 60 35.35 -31.12 51.46
N SER A 61 35.97 -30.91 52.62
CA SER A 61 35.30 -30.42 53.82
C SER A 61 36.09 -29.28 54.46
N THR A 62 35.41 -28.24 54.91
CA THR A 62 35.99 -27.17 55.74
C THR A 62 35.35 -27.21 57.12
N THR A 63 36.12 -26.93 58.17
CA THR A 63 35.57 -26.79 59.53
C THR A 63 34.99 -25.40 59.72
N ASP A 64 33.74 -25.32 60.16
CA ASP A 64 33.09 -24.08 60.56
C ASP A 64 33.66 -23.58 61.91
N GLU A 65 33.38 -22.33 62.30
CA GLU A 65 33.89 -21.72 63.56
C GLU A 65 33.51 -22.52 64.83
N LYS A 66 32.49 -23.39 64.73
CA LYS A 66 32.01 -24.28 65.79
C LYS A 66 32.60 -25.70 65.73
N GLY A 67 33.58 -25.95 64.85
CA GLY A 67 34.23 -27.25 64.67
C GLY A 67 33.45 -28.28 63.84
N ASN A 68 32.29 -27.92 63.30
CA ASN A 68 31.50 -28.80 62.45
C ASN A 68 32.06 -28.86 61.03
N SER A 69 32.13 -30.05 60.43
CA SER A 69 32.57 -30.25 59.05
C SER A 69 31.48 -29.85 58.05
N LYS A 70 31.75 -28.85 57.23
CA LYS A 70 30.90 -28.38 56.13
C LYS A 70 31.44 -28.90 54.79
N PRO A 71 30.63 -29.56 53.95
CA PRO A 71 31.08 -30.02 52.63
C PRO A 71 31.31 -28.82 51.71
N VAL A 72 32.40 -28.86 50.94
CA VAL A 72 32.78 -27.83 49.98
C VAL A 72 33.10 -28.48 48.64
N ALA A 73 32.30 -28.13 47.63
CA ALA A 73 32.40 -28.69 46.29
C ALA A 73 33.54 -28.10 45.44
N PHE A 74 34.08 -26.95 45.82
CA PHE A 74 35.13 -26.23 45.09
C PHE A 74 36.36 -26.07 45.97
N MET A 75 37.55 -26.31 45.42
CA MET A 75 38.79 -26.11 46.17
C MET A 75 39.21 -24.62 46.13
N PRO A 76 39.09 -23.87 47.24
CA PRO A 76 39.44 -22.46 47.23
C PRO A 76 40.97 -22.27 47.15
N TYR A 77 41.39 -21.18 46.51
CA TYR A 77 42.80 -20.71 46.48
C TYR A 77 43.84 -21.63 45.82
N ARG A 78 43.42 -22.68 45.10
CA ARG A 78 44.33 -23.58 44.38
C ARG A 78 43.88 -23.79 42.93
N VAL A 79 44.44 -23.01 42.01
CA VAL A 79 44.03 -23.00 40.59
C VAL A 79 44.27 -24.36 39.89
N ASN A 80 45.40 -25.01 40.18
CA ASN A 80 45.81 -26.28 39.55
C ASN A 80 45.24 -27.53 40.25
N GLY A 81 44.49 -27.35 41.35
CA GLY A 81 43.83 -28.43 42.08
C GLY A 81 42.34 -28.46 41.77
N GLN A 82 41.71 -29.62 41.77
CA GLN A 82 40.28 -29.75 41.44
C GLN A 82 39.65 -30.94 42.17
N TYR A 83 38.40 -30.77 42.63
CA TYR A 83 37.55 -31.89 43.03
C TYR A 83 36.72 -32.41 41.85
N ILE A 84 36.33 -33.69 41.89
CA ILE A 84 35.57 -34.31 40.79
C ILE A 84 34.27 -33.54 40.49
N MET A 85 33.54 -33.12 41.54
CA MET A 85 32.30 -32.35 41.39
C MET A 85 32.50 -30.97 40.75
N GLU A 86 33.63 -30.33 41.02
CA GLU A 86 34.01 -29.04 40.43
C GLU A 86 34.29 -29.17 38.92
N GLY A 87 34.97 -30.26 38.52
CA GLY A 87 35.23 -30.59 37.12
C GLY A 87 33.97 -30.81 36.30
N LEU A 88 33.09 -31.68 36.80
CA LEU A 88 31.82 -31.99 36.15
C LEU A 88 30.92 -30.75 36.05
N ALA A 89 30.87 -29.93 37.10
CA ALA A 89 30.11 -28.67 37.07
C ALA A 89 30.67 -27.68 36.03
N SER A 90 31.99 -27.55 35.93
CA SER A 90 32.65 -26.67 34.95
C SER A 90 32.41 -27.14 33.51
N SER A 91 32.50 -28.45 33.27
CA SER A 91 32.22 -29.06 31.96
C SER A 91 30.78 -28.85 31.49
N PHE A 92 29.81 -28.97 32.40
CA PHE A 92 28.41 -28.68 32.08
C PHE A 92 28.22 -27.24 31.59
N LEU A 93 28.87 -26.28 32.26
CA LEU A 93 28.78 -24.87 31.89
C LEU A 93 29.47 -24.55 30.56
N PHE A 94 30.64 -25.12 30.28
CA PHE A 94 31.30 -24.94 28.98
C PHE A 94 30.49 -25.58 27.84
N SER A 95 29.91 -26.75 28.09
CA SER A 95 29.03 -27.42 27.12
C SER A 95 27.75 -26.62 26.88
N LEU A 96 27.16 -26.04 27.93
CA LEU A 96 25.98 -25.16 27.83
C LEU A 96 26.27 -23.89 27.02
N GLY A 97 27.43 -23.26 27.24
CA GLY A 97 27.88 -22.10 26.47
C GLY A 97 28.14 -22.45 25.00
N GLY A 98 28.85 -23.57 24.75
CA GLY A 98 29.11 -24.08 23.40
C GLY A 98 27.84 -24.43 22.64
N LEU A 99 26.88 -25.12 23.28
CA LEU A 99 25.56 -25.39 22.72
C LEU A 99 24.79 -24.09 22.42
N GLY A 100 24.92 -23.07 23.27
CA GLY A 100 24.36 -21.75 23.03
C GLY A 100 24.83 -21.14 21.71
N PHE A 101 26.13 -21.17 21.41
CA PHE A 101 26.68 -20.70 20.13
C PHE A 101 26.19 -21.53 18.93
N ILE A 102 26.06 -22.85 19.10
CA ILE A 102 25.55 -23.75 18.04
C ILE A 102 24.08 -23.46 17.75
N ILE A 103 23.26 -23.25 18.79
CA ILE A 103 21.85 -22.87 18.65
C ILE A 103 21.75 -21.51 17.95
N LEU A 104 22.62 -20.56 18.30
CA LEU A 104 22.68 -19.24 17.67
C LEU A 104 22.91 -19.35 16.15
N ASP A 105 23.82 -20.22 15.69
CA ASP A 105 24.04 -20.44 14.25
C ASP A 105 22.82 -21.05 13.55
N GLN A 106 22.12 -21.98 14.20
CA GLN A 106 20.89 -22.56 13.63
C GLN A 106 19.80 -21.51 13.36
N THR A 107 19.80 -20.38 14.08
CA THR A 107 18.82 -19.29 13.87
C THR A 107 18.93 -18.62 12.50
N ASN A 108 20.09 -18.73 11.84
CA ASN A 108 20.36 -18.14 10.53
C ASN A 108 19.77 -18.93 9.35
N LYS A 109 19.21 -20.13 9.57
CA LYS A 109 18.60 -20.91 8.49
C LYS A 109 17.37 -20.17 7.89
N PRO A 110 17.24 -20.11 6.56
CA PRO A 110 16.26 -19.24 5.88
C PRO A 110 14.79 -19.69 6.05
N LEU A 111 14.53 -20.96 6.35
CA LEU A 111 13.19 -21.57 6.36
C LEU A 111 12.50 -21.57 7.74
N MET A 112 13.03 -20.87 8.75
CA MET A 112 12.46 -20.92 10.10
C MET A 112 11.37 -19.85 10.33
N PRO A 113 10.22 -20.21 10.94
CA PRO A 113 9.18 -19.25 11.28
C PRO A 113 9.66 -18.23 12.32
N LYS A 114 9.15 -16.99 12.25
CA LYS A 114 9.61 -15.84 13.04
C LYS A 114 9.60 -16.12 14.56
N LEU A 115 8.54 -16.76 15.07
CA LEU A 115 8.40 -17.05 16.50
C LEU A 115 9.51 -18.00 17.00
N ASN A 116 9.76 -19.10 16.28
CA ASN A 116 10.78 -20.06 16.66
C ASN A 116 12.18 -19.45 16.58
N ARG A 117 12.43 -18.56 15.62
CA ARG A 117 13.69 -17.83 15.53
C ARG A 117 13.92 -16.96 16.77
N ILE A 118 12.90 -16.21 17.21
CA ILE A 118 13.00 -15.37 18.41
C ILE A 118 13.23 -16.22 19.68
N LEU A 119 12.52 -17.34 19.82
CA LEU A 119 12.65 -18.26 20.95
C LEU A 119 14.03 -18.91 21.02
N LEU A 120 14.56 -19.38 19.88
CA LEU A 120 15.90 -19.97 19.85
C LEU A 120 17.00 -18.93 20.08
N LEU A 121 16.82 -17.69 19.59
CA LEU A 121 17.72 -16.58 19.89
C LEU A 121 17.76 -16.26 21.38
N SER A 122 16.61 -16.23 22.06
CA SER A 122 16.56 -15.95 23.49
C SER A 122 17.20 -17.06 24.32
N VAL A 123 16.92 -18.34 24.00
CA VAL A 123 17.51 -19.49 24.68
C VAL A 123 19.04 -19.52 24.50
N ALA A 124 19.53 -19.30 23.27
CA ALA A 124 20.96 -19.25 22.98
C ALA A 124 21.66 -18.13 23.76
N PHE A 125 21.05 -16.94 23.80
CA PHE A 125 21.63 -15.81 24.50
C PHE A 125 21.69 -16.03 26.02
N VAL A 126 20.60 -16.56 26.62
CA VAL A 126 20.54 -16.87 28.05
C VAL A 126 21.56 -17.95 28.43
N SER A 127 21.70 -19.00 27.61
CA SER A 127 22.64 -20.09 27.92
C SER A 127 24.11 -19.64 27.87
N ILE A 128 24.47 -18.77 26.92
CA ILE A 128 25.80 -18.16 26.83
C ILE A 128 26.06 -17.26 28.05
N LEU A 129 25.09 -16.41 28.42
CA LEU A 129 25.25 -15.52 29.58
C LEU A 129 25.39 -16.29 30.89
N ILE A 130 24.54 -17.29 31.14
CA ILE A 130 24.63 -18.11 32.35
C ILE A 130 26.01 -18.76 32.43
N SER A 131 26.44 -19.44 31.36
CA SER A 131 27.75 -20.09 31.29
C SER A 131 28.90 -19.12 31.59
N PHE A 132 28.88 -17.92 30.99
CA PHE A 132 29.88 -16.88 31.20
C PHE A 132 29.96 -16.43 32.68
N PHE A 133 28.82 -16.06 33.27
CA PHE A 133 28.81 -15.57 34.66
C PHE A 133 29.20 -16.66 35.65
N THR A 134 28.72 -17.89 35.48
CA THR A 134 29.06 -19.00 36.39
C THR A 134 30.52 -19.42 36.27
N ALA A 135 31.09 -19.47 35.06
CA ALA A 135 32.51 -19.76 34.87
C ALA A 135 33.39 -18.69 35.52
N ARG A 136 32.95 -17.43 35.50
CA ARG A 136 33.62 -16.33 36.21
C ARG A 136 33.56 -16.48 37.72
N VAL A 137 32.41 -16.89 38.27
CA VAL A 137 32.29 -17.19 39.72
C VAL A 137 33.26 -18.30 40.13
N PHE A 138 33.40 -19.36 39.32
CA PHE A 138 34.33 -20.46 39.61
C PHE A 138 35.79 -19.99 39.61
N MET A 139 36.19 -19.20 38.61
CA MET A 139 37.54 -18.62 38.56
C MET A 139 37.81 -17.69 39.75
N ARG A 140 36.82 -16.91 40.19
CA ARG A 140 36.92 -16.04 41.38
C ARG A 140 37.07 -16.84 42.68
N MET A 141 36.46 -18.02 42.80
CA MET A 141 36.64 -18.88 43.97
C MET A 141 38.06 -19.48 44.04
N LYS A 142 38.69 -19.72 42.89
CA LYS A 142 40.03 -20.33 42.79
C LYS A 142 41.19 -19.35 42.89
N LEU A 143 41.02 -18.12 42.41
CA LEU A 143 42.06 -17.10 42.47
C LEU A 143 42.05 -16.43 43.86
N PRO A 144 43.14 -16.48 44.63
CA PRO A 144 43.25 -15.66 45.83
C PRO A 144 43.18 -14.19 45.41
N MET A 145 42.23 -13.45 45.97
CA MET A 145 42.28 -11.99 45.88
C MET A 145 43.52 -11.55 46.65
N GLU A 146 44.38 -10.78 45.99
CA GLU A 146 45.50 -10.15 46.69
C GLU A 146 44.92 -9.39 47.89
N PRO A 147 45.46 -9.59 49.11
CA PRO A 147 44.99 -8.87 50.27
C PRO A 147 45.10 -7.37 49.99
N ILE A 148 44.02 -6.64 50.23
CA ILE A 148 44.02 -5.18 50.12
C ILE A 148 45.10 -4.70 51.08
N ASN A 149 46.21 -4.18 50.53
CA ASN A 149 47.25 -3.53 51.33
C ASN A 149 46.57 -2.57 52.32
N GLU A 150 46.82 -2.71 53.62
CA GLU A 150 46.15 -1.97 54.70
C GLU A 150 46.21 -0.44 54.53
N ASN A 151 47.10 0.06 53.66
CA ASN A 151 47.29 1.48 53.34
C ASN A 151 46.46 2.01 52.15
N LYS A 152 45.64 1.20 51.45
CA LYS A 152 44.83 1.68 50.30
C LYS A 152 43.39 1.98 50.70
N THR A 153 42.89 3.17 50.34
CA THR A 153 41.49 3.54 50.59
C THR A 153 40.55 2.84 49.59
N MET A 154 39.27 2.65 49.93
CA MET A 154 38.28 2.04 49.03
C MET A 154 38.16 2.78 47.68
N LYS A 155 38.39 4.10 47.71
CA LYS A 155 38.44 4.94 46.49
C LYS A 155 39.61 4.53 45.58
N ASP A 156 40.74 4.14 46.14
CA ASP A 156 41.91 3.69 45.38
C ASP A 156 41.67 2.30 44.75
N VAL A 157 40.99 1.40 45.46
CA VAL A 157 40.64 0.07 44.94
C VAL A 157 39.65 0.19 43.77
N ILE A 158 38.58 0.97 43.94
CA ILE A 158 37.60 1.25 42.87
C ILE A 158 38.29 1.90 41.67
N LYS A 159 39.20 2.84 41.91
CA LYS A 159 39.96 3.51 40.85
C LYS A 159 40.84 2.53 40.07
N GLN A 160 41.48 1.56 40.73
CA GLN A 160 42.30 0.55 40.06
C GLN A 160 41.44 -0.38 39.19
N GLU A 161 40.34 -0.90 39.72
CA GLU A 161 39.39 -1.74 38.94
C GLU A 161 38.90 -1.01 37.68
N PHE A 162 38.58 0.28 37.80
CA PHE A 162 38.16 1.10 36.66
C PHE A 162 39.29 1.30 35.63
N ILE A 163 40.52 1.54 36.09
CA ILE A 163 41.69 1.67 35.22
C ILE A 163 41.98 0.36 34.47
N ASP A 164 41.83 -0.78 35.14
CA ASP A 164 42.10 -2.09 34.54
C ASP A 164 41.02 -2.48 33.53
N TYR A 165 39.76 -2.14 33.79
CA TYR A 165 38.70 -2.17 32.77
C TYR A 165 39.07 -1.33 31.54
N LEU A 166 39.47 -0.07 31.73
CA LEU A 166 39.80 0.83 30.62
C LEU A 166 41.03 0.40 29.82
N LYS A 167 41.98 -0.32 30.41
CA LYS A 167 43.12 -0.92 29.69
C LYS A 167 42.72 -2.11 28.81
N ASN A 168 41.67 -2.83 29.18
CA ASN A 168 41.30 -4.12 28.58
C ASN A 168 39.96 -4.12 27.85
N THR A 169 39.22 -3.01 27.88
CA THR A 169 37.95 -2.88 27.18
C THR A 169 38.06 -3.13 25.67
N SER A 170 37.02 -3.70 25.09
CA SER A 170 36.84 -3.86 23.63
C SER A 170 36.54 -2.55 22.92
N ILE A 171 36.23 -1.47 23.63
CA ILE A 171 36.03 -0.14 23.02
C ILE A 171 37.35 0.28 22.34
N LYS A 172 37.29 0.44 21.02
CA LYS A 172 38.47 0.73 20.21
C LYS A 172 39.07 2.08 20.61
N GLY A 173 40.39 2.13 20.73
CA GLY A 173 41.13 3.34 21.05
C GLY A 173 41.21 3.67 22.56
N VAL A 174 40.20 3.33 23.37
CA VAL A 174 40.21 3.60 24.83
C VAL A 174 41.38 2.88 25.51
N SER A 175 41.59 1.60 25.21
CA SER A 175 42.73 0.84 25.73
C SER A 175 44.09 1.44 25.38
N ARG A 176 44.22 2.09 24.21
CA ARG A 176 45.46 2.77 23.77
C ARG A 176 45.72 4.06 24.55
N ILE A 177 44.68 4.76 25.01
CA ILE A 177 44.81 5.93 25.88
C ILE A 177 45.48 5.52 27.20
N PHE A 178 45.03 4.42 27.81
CA PHE A 178 45.54 3.99 29.12
C PHE A 178 46.84 3.18 29.06
N LYS A 179 47.13 2.52 27.93
CA LYS A 179 48.38 1.76 27.72
C LYS A 179 49.55 2.60 27.18
N SER A 180 49.30 3.81 26.67
CA SER A 180 50.39 4.66 26.15
C SER A 180 51.23 5.26 27.27
N GLU A 181 52.54 5.39 27.04
CA GLU A 181 53.48 5.93 28.03
C GLU A 181 53.73 7.43 27.84
N THR A 182 53.74 7.92 26.59
CA THR A 182 54.04 9.33 26.29
C THR A 182 52.80 10.23 26.34
N LYS A 183 52.96 11.45 26.86
CA LYS A 183 51.87 12.44 26.97
C LYS A 183 51.27 12.82 25.61
N LEU A 184 52.11 12.92 24.57
CA LEU A 184 51.69 13.29 23.23
C LEU A 184 50.78 12.22 22.60
N LEU A 185 51.14 10.94 22.69
CA LEU A 185 50.30 9.85 22.17
C LEU A 185 48.97 9.76 22.93
N LYS A 186 48.95 9.99 24.24
CA LYS A 186 47.70 10.07 25.02
C LYS A 186 46.76 11.13 24.48
N ILE A 187 47.28 12.33 24.24
CA ILE A 187 46.48 13.46 23.72
C ILE A 187 45.91 13.11 22.33
N ILE A 188 46.74 12.53 21.44
CA ILE A 188 46.30 12.11 20.11
C ILE A 188 45.17 11.07 20.19
N TRP A 189 45.33 10.03 21.02
CA TRP A 189 44.30 9.00 21.18
C TRP A 189 43.03 9.53 21.83
N ILE A 190 43.14 10.42 22.81
CA ILE A 190 41.97 11.08 23.42
C ILE A 190 41.19 11.87 22.36
N PHE A 191 41.87 12.69 21.57
CA PHE A 191 41.23 13.48 20.52
C PHE A 191 40.58 12.58 19.45
N ALA A 192 41.29 11.54 19.01
CA ALA A 192 40.76 10.58 18.04
C ALA A 192 39.51 9.86 18.54
N VAL A 193 39.53 9.32 19.77
CA VAL A 193 38.37 8.62 20.36
C VAL A 193 37.18 9.57 20.52
N LEU A 194 37.41 10.79 21.03
CA LEU A 194 36.35 11.79 21.16
C LEU A 194 35.76 12.17 19.80
N SER A 195 36.60 12.40 18.79
CA SER A 195 36.15 12.75 17.44
C SER A 195 35.29 11.64 16.83
N PHE A 196 35.74 10.38 16.87
CA PHE A 196 35.00 9.27 16.30
C PHE A 196 33.69 8.97 17.05
N ILE A 197 33.68 9.06 18.38
CA ILE A 197 32.44 8.94 19.17
C ILE A 197 31.46 10.06 18.80
N CYS A 198 31.92 11.31 18.68
CA CYS A 198 31.08 12.43 18.29
C CYS A 198 30.46 12.23 16.90
N VAL A 199 31.26 11.80 15.91
CA VAL A 199 30.75 11.50 14.55
C VAL A 199 29.74 10.35 14.57
N GLY A 200 30.05 9.26 15.29
CA GLY A 200 29.15 8.12 15.41
C GLY A 200 27.81 8.48 16.05
N LEU A 201 27.83 9.26 17.14
CA LEU A 201 26.62 9.76 17.79
C LEU A 201 25.83 10.73 16.91
N ALA A 202 26.50 11.66 16.23
CA ALA A 202 25.85 12.58 15.30
C ALA A 202 25.11 11.81 14.19
N TYR A 203 25.73 10.76 13.64
CA TYR A 203 25.11 9.92 12.62
C TYR A 203 23.94 9.08 13.18
N ALA A 204 24.08 8.54 14.39
CA ALA A 204 22.98 7.82 15.06
C ALA A 204 21.77 8.73 15.33
N VAL A 205 22.01 9.98 15.76
CA VAL A 205 20.96 11.00 15.91
C VAL A 205 20.32 11.32 14.56
N ALA A 206 21.12 11.53 13.51
CA ALA A 206 20.60 11.80 12.17
C ALA A 206 19.72 10.66 11.64
N LEU A 207 20.12 9.40 11.82
CA LEU A 207 19.32 8.23 11.49
C LEU A 207 18.00 8.17 12.28
N THR A 208 18.07 8.50 13.58
CA THR A 208 16.89 8.53 14.45
C THR A 208 15.91 9.62 14.03
N VAL A 209 16.40 10.80 13.69
CA VAL A 209 15.57 11.90 13.15
C VAL A 209 14.95 11.48 11.82
N GLU A 210 15.71 10.84 10.93
CA GLU A 210 15.20 10.36 9.64
C GLU A 210 14.11 9.28 9.81
N TYR A 211 14.23 8.42 10.83
CA TYR A 211 13.18 7.46 11.16
C TYR A 211 11.86 8.15 11.56
N PHE A 212 11.93 9.15 12.45
CA PHE A 212 10.76 9.88 12.93
C PHE A 212 10.15 10.81 11.87
N LYS A 213 10.75 10.95 10.69
CA LYS A 213 10.10 11.53 9.51
C LYS A 213 9.16 10.54 8.80
N TYR A 214 9.14 9.27 9.20
CA TYR A 214 8.32 8.19 8.64
C TYR A 214 8.42 8.07 7.10
N PRO A 215 9.63 7.99 6.51
CA PRO A 215 9.78 7.88 5.07
C PRO A 215 9.20 6.56 4.54
N THR A 216 8.59 6.64 3.37
CA THR A 216 7.98 5.50 2.67
C THR A 216 8.67 5.26 1.32
N VAL A 217 8.57 4.03 0.83
CA VAL A 217 8.99 3.65 -0.52
C VAL A 217 7.83 2.95 -1.21
N THR A 218 7.65 3.22 -2.51
CA THR A 218 6.60 2.60 -3.30
C THR A 218 7.17 1.39 -4.04
N LEU A 219 6.58 0.23 -3.81
CA LEU A 219 6.88 -1.00 -4.54
C LEU A 219 5.86 -1.20 -5.65
N MET A 220 6.33 -1.64 -6.81
CA MET A 220 5.48 -2.03 -7.94
C MET A 220 5.66 -3.52 -8.17
N LYS A 221 4.54 -4.24 -8.21
CA LYS A 221 4.48 -5.68 -8.43
C LYS A 221 3.42 -6.00 -9.46
N GLU A 222 3.67 -7.00 -10.27
CA GLU A 222 2.71 -7.53 -11.23
C GLU A 222 2.04 -8.76 -10.59
N ILE A 223 0.72 -8.73 -10.46
CA ILE A 223 -0.08 -9.81 -9.86
C ILE A 223 -0.88 -10.51 -10.96
N ASP A 224 -1.06 -11.82 -10.85
CA ASP A 224 -1.90 -12.59 -11.77
C ASP A 224 -3.34 -12.01 -11.85
N SER A 225 -3.83 -11.86 -13.07
CA SER A 225 -5.11 -11.20 -13.38
C SER A 225 -6.37 -11.98 -12.97
N LYS A 226 -6.22 -13.19 -12.42
CA LYS A 226 -7.34 -14.12 -12.15
C LYS A 226 -8.31 -13.63 -11.07
N ASP A 227 -7.86 -12.74 -10.18
CA ASP A 227 -8.65 -12.25 -9.04
C ASP A 227 -9.23 -10.85 -9.26
N VAL A 228 -9.10 -10.27 -10.46
CA VAL A 228 -9.54 -8.89 -10.71
C VAL A 228 -10.90 -8.83 -11.38
N ILE A 229 -11.79 -8.06 -10.74
CA ILE A 229 -13.16 -7.81 -11.19
C ILE A 229 -13.11 -6.82 -12.36
N PHE A 230 -13.85 -7.12 -13.43
CA PHE A 230 -14.00 -6.21 -14.56
C PHE A 230 -14.67 -4.89 -14.08
N PRO A 231 -14.17 -3.72 -14.49
CA PRO A 231 -14.68 -2.44 -13.99
C PRO A 231 -16.13 -2.20 -14.38
N SER A 232 -16.77 -1.31 -13.61
CA SER A 232 -18.06 -0.74 -13.98
C SER A 232 -17.87 0.31 -15.09
N VAL A 233 -18.86 0.38 -15.99
CA VAL A 233 -18.85 1.25 -17.16
C VAL A 233 -20.14 2.07 -17.19
N THR A 234 -20.02 3.39 -17.03
CA THR A 234 -21.15 4.32 -17.16
C THR A 234 -21.09 5.02 -18.50
N ILE A 235 -22.21 5.02 -19.23
CA ILE A 235 -22.35 5.64 -20.54
C ILE A 235 -23.44 6.69 -20.46
N CYS A 236 -23.17 7.87 -21.01
CA CYS A 236 -24.14 8.95 -21.11
C CYS A 236 -24.22 9.44 -22.55
N ASN A 237 -25.44 9.54 -23.09
CA ASN A 237 -25.67 10.32 -24.30
C ASN A 237 -25.53 11.82 -23.96
N LEU A 238 -24.80 12.57 -24.79
CA LEU A 238 -24.66 14.02 -24.62
C LEU A 238 -25.96 14.77 -24.95
N GLN A 239 -26.81 14.20 -25.81
CA GLN A 239 -28.22 14.55 -25.86
C GLN A 239 -28.96 13.73 -24.80
N PRO A 240 -29.36 14.31 -23.67
CA PRO A 240 -29.65 13.50 -22.50
C PRO A 240 -31.13 13.11 -22.36
N TYR A 241 -32.03 13.64 -23.21
CA TYR A 241 -33.48 13.36 -23.18
C TYR A 241 -34.03 13.03 -24.56
N SER A 242 -35.16 12.32 -24.57
CA SER A 242 -35.93 12.00 -25.77
C SER A 242 -37.01 13.06 -26.03
N GLU A 243 -36.97 13.71 -27.19
CA GLU A 243 -38.02 14.65 -27.60
C GLU A 243 -39.39 13.98 -27.70
N ASN A 244 -39.43 12.72 -28.14
CA ASN A 244 -40.67 11.94 -28.22
C ASN A 244 -41.31 11.73 -26.85
N LYS A 245 -40.52 11.36 -25.84
CA LYS A 245 -41.02 11.22 -24.45
C LYS A 245 -41.47 12.57 -23.88
N LEU A 246 -40.73 13.64 -24.14
CA LEU A 246 -41.10 15.00 -23.72
C LEU A 246 -42.42 15.45 -24.34
N ASN A 247 -42.62 15.23 -25.65
CA ASN A 247 -43.86 15.57 -26.35
C ASN A 247 -45.05 14.75 -25.83
N HIS A 248 -44.84 13.46 -25.56
CA HIS A 248 -45.85 12.62 -24.93
C HIS A 248 -46.27 13.17 -23.56
N ILE A 249 -45.31 13.52 -22.70
CA ILE A 249 -45.60 14.10 -21.38
C ILE A 249 -46.31 15.46 -21.51
N ARG A 250 -45.91 16.32 -22.46
CA ARG A 250 -46.59 17.60 -22.72
C ARG A 250 -48.07 17.39 -23.05
N ASN A 251 -48.37 16.39 -23.87
CA ASN A 251 -49.75 16.04 -24.25
C ASN A 251 -50.56 15.50 -23.08
N VAL A 252 -49.92 14.73 -22.18
CA VAL A 252 -50.58 14.14 -20.99
C VAL A 252 -50.82 15.17 -19.89
N VAL A 253 -49.82 15.97 -19.56
CA VAL A 253 -49.83 16.89 -18.40
C VAL A 253 -50.55 18.20 -18.71
N LYS A 254 -50.75 18.55 -19.99
CA LYS A 254 -51.37 19.81 -20.44
C LYS A 254 -50.74 21.08 -19.82
N GLN A 255 -49.49 20.99 -19.36
CA GLN A 255 -48.70 22.13 -18.88
C GLN A 255 -47.66 22.53 -19.94
N PRO A 256 -47.35 23.83 -20.09
CA PRO A 256 -46.30 24.28 -20.99
C PRO A 256 -44.92 23.93 -20.41
N ILE A 257 -44.41 22.75 -20.75
CA ILE A 257 -43.02 22.37 -20.47
C ILE A 257 -42.16 22.86 -21.66
N PRO A 258 -41.27 23.86 -21.48
CA PRO A 258 -40.43 24.35 -22.55
C PRO A 258 -39.45 23.26 -22.97
N ASN A 259 -39.18 23.13 -24.27
CA ASN A 259 -38.04 22.33 -24.74
C ASN A 259 -36.71 23.05 -24.39
N MET A 260 -35.57 22.37 -24.54
CA MET A 260 -34.27 22.95 -24.16
C MET A 260 -33.99 24.28 -24.89
N GLY A 261 -34.39 24.40 -26.16
CA GLY A 261 -34.28 25.65 -26.91
C GLY A 261 -35.09 26.81 -26.35
N GLN A 262 -36.37 26.58 -26.07
CA GLN A 262 -37.26 27.55 -25.43
C GLN A 262 -36.73 27.94 -24.04
N PHE A 263 -36.23 26.96 -23.27
CA PHE A 263 -35.57 27.21 -21.99
C PHE A 263 -34.36 28.14 -22.15
N PHE A 264 -33.48 27.89 -23.12
CA PHE A 264 -32.34 28.76 -23.37
C PHE A 264 -32.77 30.16 -23.78
N GLN A 265 -33.79 30.31 -24.64
CA GLN A 265 -34.31 31.62 -25.02
C GLN A 265 -34.81 32.41 -23.79
N ILE A 266 -35.58 31.77 -22.91
CA ILE A 266 -36.04 32.38 -21.66
C ILE A 266 -34.84 32.77 -20.78
N LEU A 267 -33.87 31.87 -20.63
CA LEU A 267 -32.69 32.11 -19.80
C LEU A 267 -31.82 33.25 -20.35
N TYR A 268 -31.67 33.37 -21.67
CA TYR A 268 -30.96 34.48 -22.29
C TYR A 268 -31.63 35.83 -22.02
N GLN A 269 -32.95 35.89 -22.05
CA GLN A 269 -33.70 37.10 -21.70
C GLN A 269 -33.48 37.50 -20.24
N VAL A 270 -33.44 36.52 -19.32
CA VAL A 270 -33.13 36.75 -17.91
C VAL A 270 -31.69 37.25 -17.74
N LEU A 271 -30.72 36.57 -18.37
CA LEU A 271 -29.29 36.92 -18.30
C LEU A 271 -28.96 38.29 -18.88
N ALA A 272 -29.68 38.74 -19.92
CA ALA A 272 -29.51 40.07 -20.50
C ALA A 272 -29.81 41.19 -19.50
N ASN A 273 -30.72 40.95 -18.55
CA ASN A 273 -31.14 41.90 -17.52
C ASN A 273 -30.36 41.74 -16.20
N THR A 274 -29.35 40.86 -16.16
CA THR A 274 -28.59 40.54 -14.93
C THR A 274 -27.24 41.27 -14.91
N PRO A 275 -26.76 41.80 -13.76
CA PRO A 275 -25.43 42.42 -13.66
C PRO A 275 -24.29 41.51 -14.14
N ALA A 276 -23.26 42.11 -14.76
CA ALA A 276 -22.14 41.39 -15.38
C ALA A 276 -21.40 40.42 -14.43
N GLN A 277 -21.28 40.77 -13.14
CA GLN A 277 -20.65 39.92 -12.11
C GLN A 277 -21.43 38.62 -11.84
N LEU A 278 -22.75 38.64 -12.01
CA LEU A 278 -23.63 37.50 -11.76
C LEU A 278 -23.82 36.64 -13.02
N LYS A 279 -23.65 37.26 -14.19
CA LYS A 279 -23.81 36.63 -15.50
C LYS A 279 -22.89 35.42 -15.65
N SER A 280 -21.61 35.53 -15.27
CA SER A 280 -20.65 34.42 -15.34
C SER A 280 -21.02 33.22 -14.45
N MET A 281 -21.62 33.47 -13.28
CA MET A 281 -22.08 32.41 -12.39
C MET A 281 -23.28 31.65 -12.97
N LEU A 282 -24.17 32.38 -13.64
CA LEU A 282 -25.41 31.85 -14.21
C LEU A 282 -25.24 31.32 -15.64
N GLU A 283 -24.17 31.67 -16.36
CA GLU A 283 -23.83 31.10 -17.66
C GLU A 283 -23.68 29.57 -17.62
N SER A 284 -23.31 29.00 -16.47
CA SER A 284 -23.30 27.54 -16.24
C SER A 284 -24.65 26.85 -16.49
N LEU A 285 -25.75 27.60 -16.44
CA LEU A 285 -27.11 27.11 -16.71
C LEU A 285 -27.44 27.02 -18.20
N LEU A 286 -26.65 27.63 -19.08
CA LEU A 286 -26.75 27.47 -20.54
C LEU A 286 -26.17 26.12 -20.97
N SER A 287 -26.64 25.06 -20.33
CA SER A 287 -26.19 23.68 -20.50
C SER A 287 -27.37 22.74 -20.33
N ALA A 288 -27.23 21.49 -20.81
CA ALA A 288 -28.21 20.45 -20.55
C ALA A 288 -28.44 20.24 -19.04
N LYS A 289 -27.40 20.47 -18.22
CA LYS A 289 -27.49 20.49 -16.75
C LYS A 289 -28.50 21.51 -16.26
N GLY A 290 -28.39 22.77 -16.70
CA GLY A 290 -29.31 23.83 -16.28
C GLY A 290 -30.76 23.50 -16.64
N TYR A 291 -30.99 22.88 -17.80
CA TYR A 291 -32.31 22.43 -18.22
C TYR A 291 -32.89 21.35 -17.29
N TYR A 292 -32.11 20.36 -16.85
CA TYR A 292 -32.60 19.35 -15.91
C TYR A 292 -32.84 19.87 -14.50
N MET A 293 -32.00 20.81 -14.06
CA MET A 293 -32.22 21.48 -12.79
C MET A 293 -33.54 22.26 -12.79
N TYR A 294 -33.89 22.85 -13.95
CA TYR A 294 -35.19 23.46 -14.17
C TYR A 294 -36.36 22.47 -14.13
N LEU A 295 -36.27 21.34 -14.84
CA LEU A 295 -37.35 20.35 -14.88
C LEU A 295 -37.60 19.68 -13.52
N GLY A 296 -36.57 19.58 -12.69
CA GLY A 296 -36.63 18.83 -11.44
C GLY A 296 -36.47 17.32 -11.66
N GLN A 297 -36.10 16.61 -10.59
CA GLN A 297 -35.65 15.22 -10.67
C GLN A 297 -36.66 14.25 -11.29
N LYS A 298 -37.92 14.32 -10.87
CA LYS A 298 -38.98 13.39 -11.31
C LYS A 298 -39.26 13.51 -12.80
N LEU A 299 -39.33 14.73 -13.30
CA LEU A 299 -39.57 14.98 -14.71
C LEU A 299 -38.32 14.67 -15.54
N ALA A 300 -37.14 15.09 -15.08
CA ALA A 300 -35.86 14.81 -15.73
C ALA A 300 -35.61 13.30 -15.93
N THR A 301 -35.89 12.48 -14.91
CA THR A 301 -35.75 11.01 -15.00
C THR A 301 -36.76 10.39 -15.96
N SER A 302 -37.99 10.92 -16.03
CA SER A 302 -39.04 10.39 -16.92
C SER A 302 -38.83 10.66 -18.42
N ILE A 303 -38.10 11.73 -18.78
CA ILE A 303 -37.81 12.09 -20.18
C ILE A 303 -36.48 11.50 -20.68
N GLY A 304 -35.71 10.89 -19.78
CA GLY A 304 -34.43 10.24 -20.09
C GLY A 304 -34.59 9.03 -21.01
N TYR A 305 -33.47 8.63 -21.61
CA TYR A 305 -33.40 7.40 -22.39
C TYR A 305 -33.31 6.18 -21.48
N ASP A 306 -34.08 5.14 -21.81
CA ASP A 306 -33.93 3.83 -21.17
C ASP A 306 -32.77 3.05 -21.83
N ALA A 307 -32.27 2.02 -21.14
CA ALA A 307 -31.20 1.18 -21.70
C ALA A 307 -31.58 0.57 -23.07
N SER A 308 -32.86 0.22 -23.27
CA SER A 308 -33.39 -0.28 -24.53
C SER A 308 -33.43 0.75 -25.67
N ASP A 309 -33.42 2.05 -25.33
CA ASP A 309 -33.42 3.12 -26.33
C ASP A 309 -32.02 3.36 -26.92
N ILE A 310 -30.98 2.93 -26.18
CA ILE A 310 -29.57 3.17 -26.52
C ILE A 310 -28.85 1.88 -26.93
N ILE A 311 -29.04 0.77 -26.22
CA ILE A 311 -28.23 -0.44 -26.43
C ILE A 311 -28.88 -1.31 -27.53
N LEU A 312 -28.24 -1.39 -28.70
CA LEU A 312 -28.67 -2.26 -29.80
C LEU A 312 -28.15 -3.69 -29.67
N GLU A 313 -26.89 -3.84 -29.25
CA GLU A 313 -26.27 -5.14 -29.00
C GLU A 313 -25.34 -5.04 -27.80
N PHE A 314 -25.34 -6.06 -26.94
CA PHE A 314 -24.48 -6.16 -25.76
C PHE A 314 -23.88 -7.57 -25.69
N GLN A 315 -22.56 -7.66 -25.65
CA GLN A 315 -21.83 -8.91 -25.56
C GLN A 315 -20.70 -8.84 -24.53
N LEU A 316 -20.70 -9.80 -23.60
CA LEU A 316 -19.60 -9.98 -22.64
C LEU A 316 -18.59 -10.99 -23.19
N SER A 317 -17.33 -10.59 -23.24
CA SER A 317 -16.20 -11.46 -23.56
C SER A 317 -15.68 -12.11 -22.28
N LYS A 318 -15.72 -13.44 -22.18
CA LYS A 318 -15.21 -14.20 -21.02
C LYS A 318 -13.81 -14.75 -21.30
N SER A 319 -13.02 -15.02 -20.24
CA SER A 319 -11.70 -15.64 -20.38
C SER A 319 -11.76 -17.07 -20.89
N SER A 320 -12.80 -17.81 -20.50
CA SER A 320 -13.16 -19.12 -21.03
C SER A 320 -14.68 -19.31 -20.99
N PRO A 321 -15.25 -20.26 -21.74
CA PRO A 321 -16.70 -20.52 -21.74
C PRO A 321 -17.26 -20.85 -20.35
N LEU A 322 -16.43 -21.47 -19.50
CA LEU A 322 -16.77 -21.89 -18.13
C LEU A 322 -16.39 -20.85 -17.06
N SER A 323 -15.62 -19.82 -17.42
CA SER A 323 -15.16 -18.80 -16.47
C SER A 323 -16.26 -17.78 -16.18
N LYS A 324 -16.35 -17.39 -14.90
CA LYS A 324 -17.18 -16.26 -14.47
C LYS A 324 -16.50 -14.90 -14.69
N SER A 325 -15.19 -14.88 -14.97
CA SER A 325 -14.42 -13.65 -15.16
C SER A 325 -14.65 -13.05 -16.55
N VAL A 326 -15.15 -11.81 -16.54
CA VAL A 326 -15.35 -10.98 -17.73
C VAL A 326 -14.03 -10.30 -18.10
N VAL A 327 -13.61 -10.41 -19.34
CA VAL A 327 -12.35 -9.86 -19.88
C VAL A 327 -12.61 -8.71 -20.85
N GLY A 328 -13.85 -8.54 -21.30
CA GLY A 328 -14.21 -7.44 -22.16
C GLY A 328 -15.71 -7.30 -22.35
N LEU A 329 -16.08 -6.16 -22.89
CA LEU A 329 -17.43 -5.74 -23.18
C LEU A 329 -17.47 -5.16 -24.60
N ASN A 330 -18.32 -5.72 -25.46
CA ASN A 330 -18.58 -5.17 -26.78
C ASN A 330 -20.03 -4.69 -26.82
N MET A 331 -20.24 -3.47 -27.26
CA MET A 331 -21.55 -2.86 -27.38
C MET A 331 -21.72 -2.15 -28.71
N VAL A 332 -22.92 -2.22 -29.25
CA VAL A 332 -23.37 -1.35 -30.34
C VAL A 332 -24.48 -0.48 -29.79
N LEU A 333 -24.30 0.82 -29.91
CA LEU A 333 -25.19 1.82 -29.35
C LEU A 333 -25.89 2.57 -30.47
N HIS A 334 -27.17 2.85 -30.27
CA HIS A 334 -27.93 3.87 -30.95
C HIS A 334 -27.86 5.15 -30.11
N ILE A 335 -27.23 6.18 -30.66
CA ILE A 335 -27.14 7.51 -30.05
C ILE A 335 -28.09 8.40 -30.84
N PRO A 336 -29.37 8.50 -30.41
CA PRO A 336 -30.33 9.33 -31.10
C PRO A 336 -29.87 10.78 -31.06
N ASN A 337 -29.73 11.37 -32.24
CA ASN A 337 -29.44 12.77 -32.45
C ASN A 337 -30.65 13.40 -33.14
N TYR A 338 -31.43 14.19 -32.40
CA TYR A 338 -32.52 14.96 -32.98
C TYR A 338 -31.95 16.27 -33.53
N ASP A 339 -32.28 16.57 -34.78
CA ASP A 339 -31.67 17.60 -35.60
C ASP A 339 -31.58 18.95 -34.86
N THR A 340 -30.37 19.34 -34.46
CA THR A 340 -30.10 20.61 -33.78
C THR A 340 -30.33 21.83 -34.69
N ALA A 341 -30.64 21.62 -35.96
CA ALA A 341 -31.00 22.65 -36.94
C ALA A 341 -32.20 23.52 -36.51
N SER A 342 -33.03 23.06 -35.56
CA SER A 342 -34.17 23.85 -35.03
C SER A 342 -33.82 24.74 -33.82
N TYR A 343 -32.58 24.68 -33.31
CA TYR A 343 -32.18 25.45 -32.13
C TYR A 343 -31.19 26.56 -32.53
N PRO A 344 -31.49 27.84 -32.24
CA PRO A 344 -30.61 28.94 -32.61
C PRO A 344 -29.22 28.73 -31.98
N TYR A 345 -28.19 28.91 -32.80
CA TYR A 345 -26.77 28.83 -32.46
C TYR A 345 -26.50 29.44 -31.08
N THR A 346 -26.24 28.61 -30.07
CA THR A 346 -25.74 29.09 -28.79
C THR A 346 -24.23 28.84 -28.76
N PRO A 347 -23.39 29.84 -28.44
CA PRO A 347 -21.93 29.70 -28.45
C PRO A 347 -21.40 28.68 -27.41
N TYR A 348 -22.28 28.11 -26.58
CA TYR A 348 -21.96 27.17 -25.51
C TYR A 348 -22.34 25.71 -25.82
N VAL A 349 -23.14 25.45 -26.85
CA VAL A 349 -23.47 24.09 -27.29
C VAL A 349 -22.76 23.82 -28.61
N SER A 350 -21.57 23.23 -28.52
CA SER A 350 -20.83 22.79 -29.70
C SER A 350 -21.68 21.81 -30.53
N THR A 351 -21.76 22.02 -31.84
CA THR A 351 -22.50 21.16 -32.79
C THR A 351 -22.01 19.70 -32.79
N THR A 352 -20.82 19.44 -32.24
CA THR A 352 -20.26 18.08 -32.02
C THR A 352 -20.91 17.33 -30.86
N LEU A 353 -21.62 18.01 -29.95
CA LEU A 353 -22.27 17.39 -28.78
C LEU A 353 -23.47 16.49 -29.16
N GLY A 354 -24.13 16.73 -30.29
CA GLY A 354 -25.29 15.91 -30.71
C GLY A 354 -24.93 14.53 -31.30
N LYS A 355 -23.68 14.36 -31.75
CA LYS A 355 -23.20 13.14 -32.46
C LYS A 355 -22.17 12.34 -31.67
N SER A 356 -22.22 12.45 -30.35
CA SER A 356 -21.25 11.81 -29.47
C SER A 356 -21.88 11.46 -28.13
N GLY A 357 -21.28 10.50 -27.44
CA GLY A 357 -21.59 10.18 -26.06
C GLY A 357 -20.34 10.27 -25.20
N ARG A 358 -20.51 10.13 -23.89
CA ARG A 358 -19.42 9.99 -22.94
C ARG A 358 -19.46 8.67 -22.23
N ILE A 359 -18.28 8.15 -21.90
CA ILE A 359 -18.08 6.90 -21.21
C ILE A 359 -17.08 7.09 -20.07
N GLN A 360 -17.39 6.57 -18.89
CA GLN A 360 -16.46 6.51 -17.76
C GLN A 360 -16.28 5.06 -17.34
N ILE A 361 -15.03 4.65 -17.17
CA ILE A 361 -14.65 3.37 -16.58
C ILE A 361 -14.21 3.66 -15.15
N HIS A 362 -14.84 2.99 -14.18
CA HIS A 362 -14.60 3.25 -12.77
C HIS A 362 -14.70 1.97 -11.94
N GLU A 363 -14.29 2.06 -10.69
CA GLU A 363 -14.30 0.93 -9.76
C GLU A 363 -15.73 0.43 -9.58
N ASP A 364 -15.87 -0.88 -9.41
CA ASP A 364 -17.19 -1.50 -9.27
C ASP A 364 -17.99 -0.91 -8.11
N GLU A 365 -19.29 -0.72 -8.34
CA GLU A 365 -20.24 -0.09 -7.42
C GLU A 365 -19.87 1.33 -6.93
N SER A 366 -18.86 1.99 -7.53
CA SER A 366 -18.44 3.35 -7.15
C SER A 366 -19.24 4.46 -7.84
N TYR A 367 -19.25 5.66 -7.26
CA TYR A 367 -19.94 6.81 -7.83
C TYR A 367 -19.28 7.26 -9.14
N SER A 368 -20.06 7.33 -10.23
CA SER A 368 -19.58 7.83 -11.52
C SER A 368 -19.87 9.33 -11.68
N ASN A 369 -18.87 10.09 -12.12
CA ASN A 369 -19.02 11.47 -12.57
C ASN A 369 -18.49 11.58 -14.00
N VAL A 370 -19.35 11.24 -14.96
CA VAL A 370 -19.03 11.19 -16.39
C VAL A 370 -18.77 12.60 -16.97
N GLU A 371 -19.33 13.65 -16.35
CA GLU A 371 -19.07 15.03 -16.73
C GLU A 371 -17.61 15.42 -16.44
N ALA A 372 -17.08 15.02 -15.28
CA ALA A 372 -15.71 15.36 -14.87
C ALA A 372 -14.63 14.40 -15.41
N TYR A 373 -14.92 13.10 -15.46
CA TYR A 373 -13.91 12.06 -15.74
C TYR A 373 -14.23 11.18 -16.97
N GLY A 374 -15.30 11.50 -17.71
CA GLY A 374 -15.71 10.73 -18.88
C GLY A 374 -14.88 11.04 -20.13
N LEU A 375 -14.63 10.00 -20.94
CA LEU A 375 -14.07 10.08 -22.28
C LEU A 375 -15.20 10.24 -23.30
N SER A 376 -15.00 11.04 -24.34
CA SER A 376 -15.98 11.16 -25.44
C SER A 376 -15.77 10.06 -26.47
N PHE A 377 -16.87 9.50 -26.99
CA PHE A 377 -16.88 8.61 -28.16
C PHE A 377 -17.81 9.18 -29.23
N LEU A 378 -17.47 8.95 -30.49
CA LEU A 378 -18.21 9.50 -31.63
C LEU A 378 -19.14 8.45 -32.26
N THR A 379 -20.24 8.91 -32.83
CA THR A 379 -21.06 8.08 -33.74
C THR A 379 -20.35 7.90 -35.08
N GLY A 380 -20.54 6.77 -35.74
CA GLY A 380 -19.92 6.44 -37.03
C GLY A 380 -18.50 5.89 -36.90
N GLU A 381 -18.11 5.56 -35.66
CA GLU A 381 -16.80 5.01 -35.32
C GLU A 381 -16.94 3.82 -34.36
N GLU A 382 -15.94 2.94 -34.42
CA GLU A 382 -15.65 1.93 -33.41
C GLU A 382 -14.57 2.48 -32.48
N THR A 383 -14.94 2.77 -31.23
CA THR A 383 -13.98 3.13 -30.18
C THR A 383 -13.58 1.88 -29.40
N SER A 384 -12.30 1.54 -29.48
CA SER A 384 -11.69 0.43 -28.75
C SER A 384 -10.86 0.96 -27.58
N ILE A 385 -11.24 0.58 -26.36
CA ILE A 385 -10.62 0.97 -25.10
C ILE A 385 -9.95 -0.25 -24.48
N ARG A 386 -8.62 -0.19 -24.32
CA ARG A 386 -7.87 -1.16 -23.51
C ARG A 386 -7.77 -0.62 -22.08
N VAL A 387 -8.04 -1.48 -21.12
CA VAL A 387 -8.09 -1.15 -19.69
C VAL A 387 -6.95 -1.87 -18.98
N GLY A 388 -5.95 -1.12 -18.54
CA GLY A 388 -4.92 -1.58 -17.62
C GLY A 388 -5.35 -1.30 -16.18
N THR A 389 -5.43 -2.33 -15.34
CA THR A 389 -5.85 -2.18 -13.94
C THR A 389 -4.66 -1.91 -13.04
N LEU A 390 -4.78 -0.87 -12.21
CA LEU A 390 -3.80 -0.46 -11.20
C LEU A 390 -4.45 -0.48 -9.82
N ILE A 391 -4.01 -1.38 -8.96
CA ILE A 391 -4.41 -1.42 -7.55
C ILE A 391 -3.40 -0.63 -6.74
N ARG A 392 -3.83 0.45 -6.07
CA ARG A 392 -2.96 1.26 -5.21
C ARG A 392 -3.27 0.98 -3.75
N THR A 393 -2.25 0.63 -2.98
CA THR A 393 -2.31 0.50 -1.52
C THR A 393 -1.39 1.52 -0.86
N ARG A 394 -1.94 2.34 0.05
CA ARG A 394 -1.23 3.38 0.80
C ARG A 394 -1.18 3.02 2.29
N LEU A 395 -0.25 3.63 3.01
CA LEU A 395 -0.10 3.44 4.45
C LEU A 395 -0.94 4.43 5.25
N GLU A 396 -1.40 3.97 6.42
CA GLU A 396 -2.06 4.79 7.42
C GLU A 396 -1.06 5.75 8.12
N PRO A 397 -1.56 6.79 8.81
CA PRO A 397 -0.76 7.59 9.72
C PRO A 397 0.01 6.70 10.72
N PRO A 398 1.29 6.99 11.02
CA PRO A 398 2.03 8.21 10.70
C PRO A 398 2.73 8.23 9.32
N TYR A 399 2.73 7.12 8.57
CA TYR A 399 3.45 6.99 7.29
C TYR A 399 2.69 7.57 6.09
N GLY A 400 1.37 7.63 6.17
CA GLY A 400 0.53 8.24 5.14
C GLY A 400 -0.70 8.93 5.72
N LYS A 401 -1.67 9.21 4.86
CA LYS A 401 -2.88 9.99 5.19
C LYS A 401 -4.18 9.21 4.96
N CYS A 402 -4.08 7.93 4.65
CA CYS A 402 -5.27 7.12 4.36
C CYS A 402 -5.84 6.48 5.63
N ASN A 403 -7.09 6.03 5.56
CA ASN A 403 -7.78 5.37 6.66
C ASN A 403 -8.41 4.05 6.17
N SER A 404 -8.05 2.92 6.79
CA SER A 404 -8.61 1.60 6.43
C SER A 404 -9.91 1.28 7.18
N LYS A 405 -10.11 1.87 8.37
CA LYS A 405 -11.24 1.57 9.27
C LYS A 405 -12.42 2.52 9.10
N TYR A 406 -12.17 3.73 8.63
CA TYR A 406 -13.17 4.78 8.47
C TYR A 406 -13.43 5.01 6.99
N PRO A 407 -14.40 4.29 6.37
CA PRO A 407 -14.88 4.72 5.07
C PRO A 407 -15.61 6.07 5.24
N ALA A 408 -15.77 6.81 4.15
CA ALA A 408 -16.50 8.08 4.06
C ALA A 408 -17.56 8.27 5.17
N LYS A 409 -17.45 9.37 5.94
CA LYS A 409 -18.36 9.70 7.06
C LYS A 409 -19.84 9.67 6.67
N TYR A 410 -20.13 9.97 5.40
CA TYR A 410 -21.47 9.93 4.83
C TYR A 410 -21.76 8.58 4.16
N ASN A 411 -22.94 8.01 4.45
CA ASN A 411 -23.49 6.96 3.60
C ASN A 411 -23.89 7.59 2.27
N VAL A 412 -23.45 7.00 1.17
CA VAL A 412 -23.68 7.55 -0.17
C VAL A 412 -24.66 6.65 -0.91
N SER A 413 -25.72 7.26 -1.44
CA SER A 413 -26.64 6.59 -2.35
C SER A 413 -26.76 7.41 -3.63
N ASP A 414 -26.96 6.71 -4.73
CA ASP A 414 -27.37 7.35 -5.98
C ASP A 414 -28.86 7.74 -5.89
N TYR A 415 -29.29 8.67 -6.74
CA TYR A 415 -30.69 9.11 -6.86
C TYR A 415 -31.65 7.95 -7.23
N ASN A 416 -31.11 6.87 -7.79
CA ASN A 416 -31.81 5.61 -8.06
C ASN A 416 -31.92 4.68 -6.83
N LYS A 417 -31.56 5.15 -5.63
CA LYS A 417 -31.58 4.39 -4.35
C LYS A 417 -30.60 3.21 -4.28
N TYR A 418 -29.63 3.13 -5.18
CA TYR A 418 -28.58 2.13 -5.07
C TYR A 418 -27.51 2.55 -4.05
N PRO A 419 -27.09 1.66 -3.14
CA PRO A 419 -25.96 1.93 -2.27
C PRO A 419 -24.71 2.06 -3.13
N VAL A 420 -23.94 3.11 -2.89
CA VAL A 420 -22.70 3.37 -3.63
C VAL A 420 -21.52 3.05 -2.72
N LYS A 421 -20.52 2.38 -3.29
CA LYS A 421 -19.24 2.13 -2.62
C LYS A 421 -18.66 3.44 -2.10
N LYS A 422 -18.28 3.44 -0.84
CA LYS A 422 -17.75 4.62 -0.14
C LYS A 422 -16.34 4.95 -0.64
N THR A 423 -16.27 5.74 -1.72
CA THR A 423 -15.00 6.26 -2.26
C THR A 423 -14.77 7.70 -1.83
N PHE A 424 -13.53 8.18 -1.97
CA PHE A 424 -13.18 9.56 -1.66
C PHE A 424 -13.99 10.59 -2.48
N PRO A 425 -14.13 10.47 -3.82
CA PRO A 425 -14.98 11.39 -4.59
C PRO A 425 -16.46 11.36 -4.18
N ALA A 426 -16.98 10.16 -3.85
CA ALA A 426 -18.34 10.00 -3.36
C ALA A 426 -18.56 10.71 -2.01
N CYS A 427 -17.58 10.63 -1.11
CA CYS A 427 -17.60 11.34 0.17
C CYS A 427 -17.62 12.86 -0.01
N VAL A 428 -16.72 13.39 -0.85
CA VAL A 428 -16.62 14.83 -1.09
C VAL A 428 -17.91 15.35 -1.70
N GLY A 429 -18.48 14.63 -2.68
CA GLY A 429 -19.77 14.96 -3.26
C GLY A 429 -20.90 14.95 -2.22
N ALA A 430 -21.00 13.89 -1.42
CA ALA A 430 -22.02 13.79 -0.36
C ALA A 430 -21.87 14.86 0.73
N CYS A 431 -20.63 15.24 1.08
CA CYS A 431 -20.31 16.32 2.01
C CYS A 431 -20.80 17.67 1.47
N LEU A 432 -20.45 17.98 0.22
CA LEU A 432 -20.90 19.20 -0.46
C LEU A 432 -22.43 19.24 -0.55
N GLN A 433 -23.06 18.13 -0.93
CA GLN A 433 -24.52 18.02 -1.01
C GLN A 433 -25.18 18.27 0.36
N HIS A 434 -24.60 17.72 1.43
CA HIS A 434 -25.09 17.93 2.79
C HIS A 434 -25.03 19.41 3.19
N GLU A 435 -23.91 20.07 2.94
CA GLU A 435 -23.68 21.47 3.29
C GLU A 435 -24.52 22.44 2.46
N ILE A 436 -24.66 22.16 1.15
CA ILE A 436 -25.56 22.91 0.26
C ILE A 436 -27.00 22.77 0.76
N PHE A 437 -27.44 21.56 1.10
CA PHE A 437 -28.79 21.35 1.61
C PHE A 437 -29.03 22.08 2.93
N ASN A 438 -28.12 21.96 3.89
CA ASN A 438 -28.27 22.59 5.22
C ASN A 438 -28.31 24.12 5.16
N LYS A 439 -27.56 24.74 4.24
CA LYS A 439 -27.45 26.21 4.13
C LYS A 439 -28.44 26.82 3.14
N CYS A 440 -28.74 26.11 2.05
CA CYS A 440 -29.54 26.64 0.93
C CYS A 440 -30.92 25.96 0.80
N ASN A 441 -31.24 24.91 1.58
CA ASN A 441 -32.50 24.15 1.54
C ASN A 441 -32.86 23.63 0.13
N CYS A 442 -31.84 23.22 -0.62
CA CYS A 442 -31.96 22.72 -1.97
C CYS A 442 -30.81 21.73 -2.28
N THR A 443 -30.95 20.95 -3.34
CA THR A 443 -29.99 19.92 -3.74
C THR A 443 -29.33 20.25 -5.08
N ASP A 444 -28.13 19.72 -5.33
CA ASP A 444 -27.51 19.74 -6.66
C ASP A 444 -27.50 18.32 -7.27
N PRO A 445 -27.95 18.14 -8.52
CA PRO A 445 -28.03 16.83 -9.16
C PRO A 445 -26.67 16.18 -9.45
N ASN A 446 -25.58 16.95 -9.49
CA ASN A 446 -24.25 16.42 -9.81
C ASN A 446 -23.57 15.74 -8.60
N PHE A 447 -24.13 15.89 -7.41
CA PHE A 447 -23.60 15.29 -6.20
C PHE A 447 -24.54 14.18 -5.68
N PRO A 448 -23.98 13.08 -5.18
CA PRO A 448 -24.79 12.01 -4.62
C PRO A 448 -25.45 12.45 -3.31
N VAL A 449 -26.55 11.79 -2.96
CA VAL A 449 -27.33 12.16 -1.77
C VAL A 449 -26.84 11.40 -0.52
N PRO A 450 -26.60 12.10 0.61
CA PRO A 450 -26.16 11.47 1.85
C PRO A 450 -27.29 10.80 2.64
N LYS A 451 -28.56 11.09 2.31
CA LYS A 451 -29.76 10.54 2.95
C LYS A 451 -30.84 10.29 1.90
N ILE A 452 -31.54 9.16 2.01
CA ILE A 452 -32.65 8.78 1.12
C ILE A 452 -33.78 9.82 1.16
N SER A 453 -33.99 10.50 2.29
CA SER A 453 -35.00 11.57 2.45
C SER A 453 -34.72 12.82 1.60
N LEU A 454 -33.52 12.96 1.05
CA LEU A 454 -33.13 14.10 0.21
C LEU A 454 -33.40 13.87 -1.28
N ILE A 455 -33.82 12.66 -1.67
CA ILE A 455 -34.07 12.26 -3.08
C ILE A 455 -35.28 12.99 -3.67
N ASP A 456 -36.23 13.46 -2.87
CA ASP A 456 -37.43 14.17 -3.36
C ASP A 456 -37.35 15.70 -3.19
N GLN A 457 -36.20 16.23 -2.78
CA GLN A 457 -36.03 17.66 -2.53
C GLN A 457 -35.85 18.44 -3.84
N LYS A 458 -36.24 19.72 -3.83
CA LYS A 458 -36.05 20.61 -4.98
C LYS A 458 -34.56 20.86 -5.26
N TYR A 459 -34.24 21.13 -6.52
CA TYR A 459 -32.90 21.54 -6.92
C TYR A 459 -32.66 23.03 -6.68
N CYS A 460 -31.40 23.42 -6.43
CA CYS A 460 -31.01 24.82 -6.14
C CYS A 460 -31.15 25.78 -7.32
N GLN A 461 -31.46 25.28 -8.51
CA GLN A 461 -31.59 26.08 -9.72
C GLN A 461 -32.86 25.73 -10.50
N THR A 462 -33.96 25.54 -9.80
CA THR A 462 -35.26 25.40 -10.46
C THR A 462 -35.71 26.79 -10.92
N LEU A 463 -35.65 27.04 -12.23
CA LEU A 463 -36.19 28.28 -12.81
C LEU A 463 -37.70 28.33 -12.49
N PRO A 464 -38.22 29.44 -11.95
CA PRO A 464 -39.64 29.55 -11.66
C PRO A 464 -40.45 29.74 -12.94
N ASN A 465 -41.69 29.24 -12.93
CA ASN A 465 -42.65 29.47 -14.01
C ASN A 465 -43.16 30.92 -14.07
N ASP A 466 -42.89 31.71 -13.03
CA ASP A 466 -43.27 33.12 -12.92
C ASP A 466 -42.02 34.01 -12.80
N ILE A 467 -41.95 35.05 -13.63
CA ILE A 467 -40.86 36.04 -13.71
C ILE A 467 -40.69 36.77 -12.36
N SER A 468 -41.76 36.90 -11.56
CA SER A 468 -41.72 37.51 -10.23
C SER A 468 -40.82 36.76 -9.23
N GLN A 469 -40.54 35.47 -9.47
CA GLN A 469 -39.74 34.62 -8.59
C GLN A 469 -38.26 34.49 -9.02
N VAL A 470 -37.85 35.17 -10.09
CA VAL A 470 -36.46 35.14 -10.61
C VAL A 470 -35.44 35.53 -9.54
N GLY A 471 -35.78 36.47 -8.64
CA GLY A 471 -34.92 36.83 -7.51
C GLY A 471 -34.61 35.67 -6.56
N LYS A 472 -35.58 34.77 -6.32
CA LYS A 472 -35.39 33.58 -5.48
C LYS A 472 -34.43 32.59 -6.15
N PHE A 473 -34.59 32.37 -7.44
CA PHE A 473 -33.70 31.51 -8.25
C PHE A 473 -32.25 31.99 -8.25
N ILE A 474 -32.06 33.30 -8.44
CA ILE A 474 -30.74 33.93 -8.40
C ILE A 474 -30.11 33.73 -7.02
N ASN A 475 -30.86 33.97 -5.95
CA ASN A 475 -30.37 33.81 -4.58
C ASN A 475 -30.00 32.35 -4.26
N GLU A 476 -30.80 31.37 -4.68
CA GLU A 476 -30.50 29.95 -4.49
C GLU A 476 -29.23 29.53 -5.27
N SER A 477 -29.05 30.04 -6.49
CA SER A 477 -27.85 29.81 -7.31
C SER A 477 -26.58 30.43 -6.68
N ILE A 478 -26.68 31.66 -6.17
CA ILE A 478 -25.58 32.33 -5.46
C ILE A 478 -25.24 31.56 -4.19
N CYS A 479 -26.25 31.18 -3.40
CA CYS A 479 -26.06 30.42 -2.17
C CYS A 479 -25.28 29.13 -2.45
N ARG A 480 -25.74 28.33 -3.41
CA ARG A 480 -25.07 27.08 -3.79
C ARG A 480 -23.61 27.30 -4.18
N ASN A 481 -23.34 28.22 -5.09
CA ASN A 481 -21.95 28.47 -5.56
C ASN A 481 -21.07 28.98 -4.41
N THR A 482 -21.60 29.86 -3.56
CA THR A 482 -20.87 30.40 -2.40
C THR A 482 -20.52 29.29 -1.40
N VAL A 483 -21.48 28.41 -1.09
CA VAL A 483 -21.25 27.26 -0.21
C VAL A 483 -20.24 26.30 -0.80
N TYR A 484 -20.34 25.99 -2.10
CA TYR A 484 -19.38 25.14 -2.79
C TYR A 484 -17.95 25.66 -2.66
N PHE A 485 -17.70 26.92 -3.04
CA PHE A 485 -16.34 27.49 -3.00
C PHE A 485 -15.80 27.64 -1.57
N LYS A 486 -16.66 27.92 -0.59
CA LYS A 486 -16.24 28.05 0.81
C LYS A 486 -15.92 26.71 1.46
N THR A 487 -16.67 25.66 1.13
CA THR A 487 -16.67 24.41 1.90
C THR A 487 -15.95 23.25 1.22
N VAL A 488 -15.60 23.36 -0.07
CA VAL A 488 -14.88 22.30 -0.80
C VAL A 488 -13.56 21.90 -0.13
N ASN A 489 -12.78 22.87 0.35
CA ASN A 489 -11.50 22.61 1.01
C ASN A 489 -11.69 21.90 2.36
N ASP A 490 -12.72 22.25 3.11
CA ASP A 490 -13.03 21.61 4.40
C ASP A 490 -13.44 20.15 4.19
N CYS A 491 -14.31 19.88 3.20
CA CYS A 491 -14.71 18.53 2.83
C CYS A 491 -13.51 17.66 2.41
N VAL A 492 -12.58 18.22 1.63
CA VAL A 492 -11.38 17.51 1.13
C VAL A 492 -10.33 17.27 2.22
N SER A 493 -10.15 18.20 3.14
CA SER A 493 -9.02 18.17 4.10
C SER A 493 -9.37 17.64 5.49
N SER A 494 -10.61 17.78 5.94
CA SER A 494 -10.98 17.52 7.35
C SER A 494 -12.11 16.51 7.54
N ILE A 495 -12.97 16.30 6.54
CA ILE A 495 -14.18 15.48 6.68
C ILE A 495 -14.05 14.13 5.97
N CYS A 496 -13.43 14.11 4.79
CA CYS A 496 -13.32 12.91 3.98
C CYS A 496 -11.90 12.35 3.98
N ASP A 497 -11.73 11.17 4.56
CA ASP A 497 -10.47 10.43 4.48
C ASP A 497 -10.35 9.67 3.16
N GLN A 498 -9.12 9.55 2.66
CA GLN A 498 -8.82 8.70 1.51
C GLN A 498 -8.76 7.23 1.95
N THR A 499 -9.31 6.34 1.14
CA THR A 499 -9.19 4.89 1.38
C THR A 499 -7.77 4.44 1.14
N CYS A 500 -7.28 3.52 1.98
CA CYS A 500 -5.93 2.99 1.83
C CYS A 500 -5.76 2.09 0.62
N SER A 501 -6.83 1.42 0.17
CA SER A 501 -6.83 0.61 -1.03
C SER A 501 -7.89 1.14 -1.99
N PHE A 502 -7.51 1.36 -3.24
CA PHE A 502 -8.42 1.75 -4.31
C PHE A 502 -7.96 1.20 -5.66
N GLN A 503 -8.91 1.01 -6.57
CA GLN A 503 -8.63 0.57 -7.94
C GLN A 503 -8.68 1.77 -8.88
N SER A 504 -7.72 1.84 -9.78
CA SER A 504 -7.63 2.87 -10.82
C SER A 504 -7.33 2.21 -12.16
N TYR A 505 -7.68 2.87 -13.25
CA TYR A 505 -7.63 2.29 -14.58
C TYR A 505 -6.84 3.20 -15.52
N ASN A 506 -5.80 2.65 -16.12
CA ASN A 506 -5.06 3.28 -17.20
C ASN A 506 -5.73 2.89 -18.51
N LEU A 507 -6.19 3.88 -19.27
CA LEU A 507 -6.99 3.68 -20.47
C LEU A 507 -6.14 3.99 -21.72
N GLN A 508 -6.08 3.04 -22.64
CA GLN A 508 -5.55 3.28 -23.99
C GLN A 508 -6.72 3.26 -24.97
N VAL A 509 -6.93 4.37 -25.67
CA VAL A 509 -8.08 4.56 -26.56
C VAL A 509 -7.61 4.58 -28.01
N SER A 510 -8.36 3.89 -28.86
CA SER A 510 -8.16 3.87 -30.31
C SER A 510 -9.51 3.95 -31.01
N THR A 511 -9.58 4.66 -32.13
CA THR A 511 -10.81 4.80 -32.92
C THR A 511 -10.59 4.35 -34.36
N SER A 512 -11.65 3.88 -35.00
CA SER A 512 -11.65 3.50 -36.41
C SER A 512 -13.03 3.73 -37.01
N LYS A 513 -13.11 4.00 -38.31
CA LYS A 513 -14.39 4.22 -39.00
C LYS A 513 -15.25 2.94 -38.97
N TRP A 514 -16.52 3.07 -38.61
CA TRP A 514 -17.45 1.93 -38.56
C TRP A 514 -18.91 2.40 -38.67
N PRO A 515 -19.80 1.72 -39.41
CA PRO A 515 -19.61 0.44 -40.11
C PRO A 515 -18.96 0.59 -41.49
N ASN A 516 -18.28 -0.48 -41.91
CA ASN A 516 -17.75 -0.58 -43.29
C ASN A 516 -18.87 -0.77 -44.31
N ASP A 517 -19.85 -1.63 -44.00
CA ASP A 517 -21.07 -1.82 -44.79
C ASP A 517 -22.26 -1.29 -43.99
N LYS A 518 -22.88 -0.22 -44.51
CA LYS A 518 -24.01 0.46 -43.88
C LYS A 518 -25.30 -0.40 -43.94
N LEU A 519 -25.55 -1.12 -45.04
CA LEU A 519 -26.76 -1.93 -45.20
C LEU A 519 -26.72 -3.15 -44.30
N ASP A 520 -25.59 -3.86 -44.25
CA ASP A 520 -25.42 -5.01 -43.35
C ASP A 520 -25.54 -4.62 -41.88
N ALA A 521 -24.98 -3.47 -41.50
CA ALA A 521 -25.13 -2.96 -40.14
C ALA A 521 -26.60 -2.64 -39.82
N TYR A 522 -27.30 -1.98 -40.73
CA TYR A 522 -28.73 -1.69 -40.54
C TYR A 522 -29.55 -2.98 -40.41
N GLU A 523 -29.35 -3.95 -41.32
CA GLU A 523 -30.03 -5.24 -41.33
C GLU A 523 -29.80 -6.03 -40.04
N LYS A 524 -28.56 -6.03 -39.54
CA LYS A 524 -28.18 -6.77 -38.33
C LYS A 524 -28.73 -6.14 -37.06
N TYR A 525 -28.57 -4.83 -36.87
CA TYR A 525 -28.80 -4.18 -35.56
C TYR A 525 -30.12 -3.42 -35.45
N LEU A 526 -30.68 -2.91 -36.55
CA LEU A 526 -31.80 -1.96 -36.51
C LEU A 526 -33.08 -2.47 -37.18
N HIS A 527 -33.01 -3.34 -38.19
CA HIS A 527 -34.18 -3.83 -38.94
C HIS A 527 -35.28 -4.49 -38.06
N LYS A 528 -34.90 -5.12 -36.94
CA LYS A 528 -35.83 -5.77 -36.01
C LYS A 528 -36.22 -4.91 -34.80
N THR A 529 -35.82 -3.64 -34.79
CA THR A 529 -36.04 -2.72 -33.66
C THR A 529 -37.18 -1.75 -33.93
N ASN A 530 -37.61 -1.04 -32.89
CA ASN A 530 -38.65 -0.01 -32.99
C ASN A 530 -38.21 1.22 -33.80
N PHE A 531 -36.94 1.31 -34.19
CA PHE A 531 -36.38 2.41 -34.98
C PHE A 531 -36.63 2.28 -36.49
N LYS A 532 -37.32 1.22 -36.94
CA LYS A 532 -37.64 1.00 -38.35
C LYS A 532 -38.26 2.22 -39.05
N SER A 533 -39.16 2.93 -38.37
CA SER A 533 -39.83 4.13 -38.89
C SER A 533 -38.90 5.33 -39.05
N PHE A 534 -37.77 5.38 -38.34
CA PHE A 534 -36.77 6.45 -38.44
C PHE A 534 -35.81 6.23 -39.61
N TYR A 535 -35.55 4.96 -39.99
CA TYR A 535 -34.61 4.58 -41.05
C TYR A 535 -35.31 4.10 -42.34
N GLN A 536 -36.38 4.77 -42.76
CA GLN A 536 -37.20 4.35 -43.92
C GLN A 536 -36.39 4.20 -45.22
N LEU A 537 -35.40 5.07 -45.43
CA LEU A 537 -34.51 5.01 -46.59
C LEU A 537 -33.69 3.71 -46.61
N TYR A 538 -33.25 3.22 -45.45
CA TYR A 538 -32.53 1.96 -45.33
C TYR A 538 -33.44 0.74 -45.46
N GLU A 539 -34.69 0.82 -44.98
CA GLU A 539 -35.71 -0.22 -45.22
C GLU A 539 -35.98 -0.41 -46.72
N ASN A 540 -36.15 0.70 -47.45
CA ASN A 540 -36.34 0.67 -48.89
C ASN A 540 -35.11 0.07 -49.58
N ALA A 541 -33.90 0.46 -49.15
CA ALA A 541 -32.66 -0.08 -49.68
C ALA A 541 -32.47 -1.58 -49.42
N ILE A 542 -32.85 -2.11 -48.24
CA ILE A 542 -32.83 -3.56 -47.96
C ILE A 542 -33.72 -4.34 -48.92
N ASN A 543 -34.93 -3.83 -49.20
CA ASN A 543 -35.86 -4.48 -50.12
C ASN A 543 -35.29 -4.54 -51.55
N ILE A 544 -34.56 -3.51 -51.97
CA ILE A 544 -33.86 -3.45 -53.26
C ILE A 544 -32.62 -4.35 -53.26
N LYS A 545 -31.86 -4.43 -52.16
CA LYS A 545 -30.65 -5.25 -52.00
C LYS A 545 -30.90 -6.72 -52.33
N ARG A 546 -32.09 -7.24 -52.01
CA ARG A 546 -32.52 -8.61 -52.36
C ARG A 546 -32.61 -8.87 -53.87
N LYS A 547 -32.79 -7.82 -54.68
CA LYS A 547 -32.88 -7.88 -56.14
C LYS A 547 -31.58 -7.40 -56.82
N ASN A 548 -31.02 -6.28 -56.36
CA ASN A 548 -29.84 -5.64 -56.92
C ASN A 548 -29.04 -4.88 -55.83
N ALA A 549 -27.84 -5.36 -55.50
CA ALA A 549 -27.03 -4.82 -54.41
C ALA A 549 -26.36 -3.47 -54.72
N THR A 550 -25.99 -3.22 -55.98
CA THR A 550 -25.32 -1.96 -56.38
C THR A 550 -26.31 -0.79 -56.36
N GLU A 551 -27.52 -1.02 -56.85
CA GLU A 551 -28.62 -0.05 -56.83
C GLU A 551 -29.00 0.34 -55.39
N ALA A 552 -29.12 -0.63 -54.49
CA ALA A 552 -29.38 -0.38 -53.07
C ALA A 552 -28.28 0.46 -52.39
N ASN A 553 -27.01 0.18 -52.69
CA ASN A 553 -25.88 0.93 -52.14
C ASN A 553 -25.79 2.36 -52.70
N SER A 554 -26.18 2.57 -53.96
CA SER A 554 -26.22 3.91 -54.57
C SER A 554 -27.28 4.82 -53.91
N LEU A 555 -28.42 4.24 -53.51
CA LEU A 555 -29.53 4.96 -52.86
C LEU A 555 -29.14 5.56 -51.50
N ILE A 556 -28.23 4.92 -50.78
CA ILE A 556 -27.78 5.33 -49.44
C ILE A 556 -26.40 5.98 -49.43
N GLN A 557 -25.75 6.14 -50.58
CA GLN A 557 -24.35 6.55 -50.69
C GLN A 557 -24.09 7.91 -50.01
N PHE A 558 -24.99 8.86 -50.24
CA PHE A 558 -24.90 10.23 -49.69
C PHE A 558 -25.58 10.38 -48.33
N ASP A 559 -26.28 9.34 -47.85
CA ASP A 559 -26.92 9.36 -46.55
C ASP A 559 -25.93 9.06 -45.43
N ASN A 560 -25.92 9.90 -44.39
CA ASN A 560 -25.11 9.71 -43.19
C ASN A 560 -25.98 9.48 -41.94
N LEU A 561 -27.27 9.22 -42.09
CA LEU A 561 -28.20 9.04 -40.98
C LEU A 561 -27.77 7.90 -40.06
N LEU A 562 -27.37 6.75 -40.63
CA LEU A 562 -26.90 5.62 -39.84
C LEU A 562 -25.62 5.98 -39.07
N GLY A 563 -24.59 6.49 -39.77
CA GLY A 563 -23.32 6.87 -39.16
C GLY A 563 -23.44 7.99 -38.11
N ASN A 564 -24.43 8.87 -38.22
CA ASN A 564 -24.68 9.93 -37.23
C ASN A 564 -25.37 9.43 -35.95
N ASN A 565 -25.89 8.20 -35.94
CA ASN A 565 -26.74 7.69 -34.85
C ASN A 565 -26.32 6.33 -34.31
N ILE A 566 -25.28 5.69 -34.86
CA ILE A 566 -24.75 4.44 -34.29
C ILE A 566 -23.30 4.60 -33.89
N ALA A 567 -22.92 3.97 -32.77
CA ALA A 567 -21.55 3.91 -32.31
C ALA A 567 -21.23 2.48 -31.87
N ARG A 568 -19.98 2.06 -32.00
CA ARG A 568 -19.54 0.77 -31.47
C ARG A 568 -18.46 0.98 -30.42
N LEU A 569 -18.65 0.38 -29.25
CA LEU A 569 -17.70 0.41 -28.16
C LEU A 569 -17.14 -0.99 -27.91
N LYS A 570 -15.81 -1.10 -27.84
CA LYS A 570 -15.12 -2.33 -27.45
C LYS A 570 -14.20 -2.03 -26.28
N ILE A 571 -14.51 -2.57 -25.12
CA ILE A 571 -13.73 -2.39 -23.90
C ILE A 571 -13.10 -3.74 -23.58
N ARG A 572 -11.78 -3.78 -23.42
CA ARG A 572 -11.07 -5.03 -23.12
C ARG A 572 -10.04 -4.80 -22.04
N SER A 573 -9.92 -5.75 -21.11
CA SER A 573 -8.78 -5.78 -20.21
C SER A 573 -7.51 -5.99 -21.02
N GLU A 574 -6.46 -5.26 -20.68
CA GLU A 574 -5.10 -5.56 -21.11
C GLU A 574 -4.74 -6.95 -20.58
N ARG A 575 -4.39 -7.90 -21.47
CA ARG A 575 -4.19 -9.33 -21.13
C ARG A 575 -2.72 -9.70 -20.96
N ASP A 576 -1.82 -8.90 -21.52
CA ASP A 576 -0.40 -9.25 -21.66
C ASP A 576 0.46 -8.75 -20.49
N SER A 577 -0.12 -7.93 -19.60
CA SER A 577 0.45 -7.56 -18.32
C SER A 577 -0.51 -7.97 -17.21
N GLY A 578 0.00 -8.64 -16.18
CA GLY A 578 -0.71 -8.82 -14.92
C GLY A 578 -1.15 -7.48 -14.32
N VAL A 579 -1.97 -7.55 -13.29
CA VAL A 579 -2.48 -6.37 -12.61
C VAL A 579 -1.33 -5.71 -11.87
N MET A 580 -1.11 -4.43 -12.15
CA MET A 580 -0.09 -3.67 -11.45
C MET A 580 -0.60 -3.35 -10.05
N HIS A 581 0.04 -3.94 -9.05
CA HIS A 581 -0.16 -3.62 -7.64
C HIS A 581 0.96 -2.71 -7.18
N VAL A 582 0.57 -1.53 -6.73
CA VAL A 582 1.48 -0.49 -6.27
C VAL A 582 1.22 -0.25 -4.80
N GLU A 583 2.17 -0.64 -3.96
CA GLU A 583 2.03 -0.56 -2.50
C GLU A 583 3.10 0.36 -1.89
N ASP A 584 2.69 1.21 -0.96
CA ASP A 584 3.61 1.98 -0.14
C ASP A 584 4.02 1.14 1.09
N VAL A 585 5.32 1.01 1.32
CA VAL A 585 5.88 0.30 2.49
C VAL A 585 6.82 1.24 3.25
N PRO A 586 6.97 1.09 4.57
CA PRO A 586 7.89 1.93 5.34
C PRO A 586 9.32 1.68 4.88
N LYS A 587 10.09 2.76 4.64
CA LYS A 587 11.49 2.68 4.20
C LYS A 587 12.39 2.04 5.26
N PHE A 588 12.08 2.29 6.53
CA PHE A 588 12.79 1.73 7.67
C PHE A 588 11.79 1.12 8.65
N ILE A 589 12.03 -0.13 9.01
CA ILE A 589 11.35 -0.81 10.10
C ILE A 589 12.15 -0.55 11.39
N PHE A 590 11.50 -0.65 12.55
CA PHE A 590 12.15 -0.50 13.86
C PHE A 590 13.42 -1.37 14.00
N THR A 591 13.39 -2.58 13.46
CA THR A 591 14.54 -3.51 13.44
C THR A 591 15.72 -3.00 12.61
N ASP A 592 15.43 -2.29 11.52
CA ASP A 592 16.46 -1.82 10.59
C ASP A 592 17.29 -0.70 11.22
N ILE A 593 16.64 0.16 12.01
CA ILE A 593 17.31 1.26 12.72
C ILE A 593 18.17 0.74 13.85
N PHE A 594 17.69 -0.23 14.62
CA PHE A 594 18.50 -0.85 15.65
C PHE A 594 19.76 -1.49 15.05
N SER A 595 19.61 -2.18 13.91
CA SER A 595 20.73 -2.76 13.17
C SER A 595 21.70 -1.70 12.63
N GLN A 596 21.18 -0.62 12.04
CA GLN A 596 22.01 0.45 11.47
C GLN A 596 22.74 1.25 12.54
N ILE A 597 22.07 1.61 13.65
CA ILE A 597 22.70 2.26 14.81
C ILE A 597 23.79 1.37 15.40
N GLY A 598 23.52 0.08 15.58
CA GLY A 598 24.53 -0.89 16.03
C GLY A 598 25.74 -0.95 15.10
N GLY A 599 25.50 -0.95 13.78
CA GLY A 599 26.56 -0.89 12.77
C GLY A 599 27.42 0.37 12.87
N VAL A 600 26.78 1.54 13.02
CA VAL A 600 27.45 2.84 13.16
C VAL A 600 28.29 2.91 14.44
N LEU A 601 27.74 2.48 15.56
CA LEU A 601 28.44 2.46 16.85
C LEU A 601 29.66 1.52 16.82
N ASN A 602 29.54 0.36 16.18
CA ASN A 602 30.68 -0.56 16.01
C ASN A 602 31.75 -0.01 15.05
N LEU A 603 31.32 0.64 13.96
CA LEU A 603 32.23 1.22 12.97
C LEU A 603 33.07 2.35 13.57
N TRP A 604 32.43 3.31 14.23
CA TRP A 604 33.08 4.53 14.71
C TRP A 604 33.70 4.38 16.11
N ALA A 605 33.02 3.73 17.04
CA ALA A 605 33.47 3.62 18.44
C ALA A 605 33.92 2.21 18.84
N GLY A 606 33.71 1.20 17.98
CA GLY A 606 33.93 -0.20 18.36
C GLY A 606 32.98 -0.69 19.44
N ILE A 607 31.88 0.04 19.69
CA ILE A 607 30.88 -0.33 20.69
C ILE A 607 30.04 -1.46 20.11
N THR A 608 30.06 -2.60 20.78
CA THR A 608 29.33 -3.81 20.39
C THR A 608 28.53 -4.34 21.58
N ALA A 609 27.73 -5.38 21.38
CA ALA A 609 27.05 -6.07 22.47
C ALA A 609 28.01 -6.62 23.53
N LEU A 610 29.27 -6.93 23.18
CA LEU A 610 30.29 -7.36 24.14
C LEU A 610 30.65 -6.25 25.13
N CYS A 611 30.58 -4.98 24.73
CA CYS A 611 30.81 -3.87 25.66
C CYS A 611 29.76 -3.86 26.79
N VAL A 612 28.53 -4.32 26.53
CA VAL A 612 27.50 -4.47 27.57
C VAL A 612 27.91 -5.53 28.58
N THR A 613 28.44 -6.67 28.13
CA THR A 613 28.93 -7.72 29.04
C THR A 613 30.14 -7.25 29.85
N GLU A 614 31.04 -6.45 29.25
CA GLU A 614 32.19 -5.87 29.98
C GLU A 614 31.74 -4.85 31.04
N ILE A 615 30.72 -4.03 30.74
CA ILE A 615 30.15 -3.09 31.73
C ILE A 615 29.48 -3.84 32.87
N LEU A 616 28.73 -4.92 32.56
CA LEU A 616 28.13 -5.76 33.60
C LEU A 616 29.20 -6.45 34.46
N GLU A 617 30.31 -6.88 33.87
CA GLU A 617 31.46 -7.41 34.60
C GLU A 617 32.06 -6.37 35.54
N LEU A 618 32.27 -5.13 35.05
CA LEU A 618 32.77 -4.03 35.88
C LEU A 618 31.84 -3.74 37.05
N LEU A 619 30.52 -3.63 36.80
CA LEU A 619 29.52 -3.40 37.84
C LEU A 619 29.52 -4.53 38.89
N PHE A 620 29.61 -5.79 38.45
CA PHE A 620 29.69 -6.93 39.34
C PHE A 620 30.94 -6.88 40.22
N ASN A 621 32.11 -6.61 39.62
CA ASN A 621 33.36 -6.47 40.37
C ASN A 621 33.27 -5.36 41.42
N LEU A 622 32.74 -4.20 41.06
CA LEU A 622 32.53 -3.07 41.98
C LEU A 622 31.61 -3.45 43.15
N ILE A 623 30.50 -4.15 42.87
CA ILE A 623 29.58 -4.62 43.92
C ILE A 623 30.28 -5.60 44.86
N THR A 624 31.07 -6.55 44.33
CA THR A 624 31.79 -7.52 45.16
C THR A 624 32.85 -6.87 46.05
N VAL A 625 33.60 -5.90 45.53
CA VAL A 625 34.59 -5.14 46.31
C VAL A 625 33.93 -4.35 47.44
N CYS A 626 32.78 -3.71 47.18
CA CYS A 626 32.03 -3.00 48.22
C CYS A 626 31.44 -3.92 49.30
N LYS A 627 31.27 -5.22 49.02
CA LYS A 627 30.69 -6.22 49.94
C LYS A 627 31.72 -6.94 50.83
N GLN A 628 33.02 -6.79 50.54
CA GLN A 628 34.12 -7.45 51.25
C GLN A 628 34.65 -6.67 52.45
N ARG A 629 33.92 -5.63 52.86
CA ARG A 629 34.11 -4.90 54.11
C ARG A 629 32.86 -5.09 54.95
#